data_AF-A0A2K3JC85-F1
#
_entry.id   AF-A0A2K3JC85-F1
#
_cell.length_a   1.000
_cell.length_b   1.000
_cell.length_c   1.000
_cell.angle_alpha   90.00
_cell.angle_beta   90.00
_cell.angle_gamma   90.00
#
_symmetry.space_group_name_H-M   'P 1'
#
loop_
_entity.id
_entity.type
_entity.pdbx_description
1 polymer ?
#
loop_
_entity_poly.entity_id
_entity_poly.type
_entity_poly.pdbx_seq_one_letter_code
_entity_poly.pdbx_strand_id
1 'polypeptide(L)'
;MKDTKSYENFPLWIPFIAILVSIISYGIGAIILSEFGIIFAILYILYCIAMELMIIFRSCKNCWYYGKICGLGKGKIAPLLVKKGDMKKFADRDISIAHMIPDFLVVILPLLGGIILLVL
;
A
#
# COMPACT_ATOMS: atom_id res chain seq x y z
N MET A 1 -24.85 -15.81 -15.23
CA MET A 1 -23.67 -15.21 -14.56
C MET A 1 -23.43 -16.02 -13.30
N LYS A 2 -22.21 -16.54 -13.06
CA LYS A 2 -21.86 -17.18 -11.78
C LYS A 2 -22.11 -16.18 -10.65
N ASP A 3 -22.82 -16.58 -9.60
CA ASP A 3 -23.01 -15.78 -8.39
C ASP A 3 -21.64 -15.35 -7.84
N THR A 4 -21.33 -14.07 -7.98
CA THR A 4 -20.14 -13.50 -7.37
C THR A 4 -20.46 -13.30 -5.89
N LYS A 5 -19.96 -14.20 -5.03
CA LYS A 5 -20.01 -13.99 -3.57
C LYS A 5 -19.17 -12.75 -3.23
N SER A 6 -19.83 -11.62 -3.04
CA SER A 6 -19.21 -10.41 -2.50
C SER A 6 -18.98 -10.59 -1.00
N TYR A 7 -17.71 -10.52 -0.57
CA TYR A 7 -17.36 -10.62 0.85
C TYR A 7 -17.61 -9.28 1.54
N GLU A 8 -18.51 -9.25 2.51
CA GLU A 8 -18.73 -8.04 3.31
C GLU A 8 -17.56 -7.76 4.27
N ASN A 9 -16.97 -8.82 4.82
CA ASN A 9 -15.68 -8.80 5.50
C ASN A 9 -14.83 -9.95 4.94
N PHE A 10 -13.59 -9.66 4.59
CA PHE A 10 -12.64 -10.71 4.22
C PHE A 10 -12.25 -11.54 5.45
N PRO A 11 -12.04 -12.86 5.30
CA PRO A 11 -11.38 -13.68 6.31
C PRO A 11 -10.05 -13.06 6.76
N LEU A 12 -9.77 -13.04 8.07
CA LEU A 12 -8.61 -12.33 8.64
C LEU A 12 -7.24 -12.80 8.13
N TRP A 13 -7.12 -14.04 7.65
CA TRP A 13 -5.87 -14.55 7.10
C TRP A 13 -5.44 -13.82 5.82
N ILE A 14 -6.39 -13.31 5.02
CA ILE A 14 -6.11 -12.58 3.77
C ILE A 14 -5.39 -11.26 4.04
N PRO A 15 -5.96 -10.30 4.82
CA PRO A 15 -5.25 -9.06 5.13
C PRO A 15 -3.99 -9.30 5.95
N PHE A 16 -3.95 -10.35 6.78
CA PHE A 16 -2.73 -10.71 7.51
C PHE A 16 -1.58 -11.04 6.54
N ILE A 17 -1.82 -11.92 5.56
CA ILE A 17 -0.82 -12.23 4.53
C ILE A 17 -0.46 -10.99 3.71
N ALA A 18 -1.45 -10.19 3.31
CA ALA A 18 -1.19 -8.98 2.51
C ALA A 18 -0.30 -7.96 3.25
N ILE A 19 -0.55 -7.74 4.54
CA ILE A 19 0.27 -6.87 5.39
C ILE A 19 1.67 -7.47 5.57
N LEU A 20 1.76 -8.78 5.83
CA LEU A 20 3.04 -9.46 6.01
C LEU A 20 3.91 -9.36 4.75
N VAL A 21 3.33 -9.61 3.58
CA VAL A 21 4.02 -9.44 2.29
C VAL A 21 4.51 -8.00 2.13
N SER A 22 3.66 -7.01 2.42
CA SER A 22 4.03 -5.60 2.30
C SER A 22 5.20 -5.23 3.22
N ILE A 23 5.16 -5.64 4.49
CA ILE A 23 6.22 -5.39 5.47
C ILE A 23 7.53 -6.06 5.03
N ILE A 24 7.49 -7.31 4.58
CA ILE A 24 8.67 -8.04 4.10
C ILE A 24 9.26 -7.33 2.87
N SER A 25 8.43 -6.96 1.89
CA SER A 25 8.88 -6.24 0.70
C SER A 25 9.53 -4.90 1.06
N TYR A 26 8.98 -4.15 2.01
CA TYR A 26 9.57 -2.89 2.47
C TYR A 26 10.88 -3.14 3.23
N GLY A 27 10.94 -4.17 4.07
CA GLY A 27 12.17 -4.56 4.76
C GLY A 27 13.30 -4.91 3.79
N ILE A 28 13.01 -5.76 2.80
CA ILE A 28 13.99 -6.12 1.76
C ILE A 28 14.46 -4.89 1.00
N GLY A 29 13.54 -4.01 0.59
CA GLY A 29 13.92 -2.80 -0.13
C GLY A 29 14.80 -1.86 0.69
N ALA A 30 14.52 -1.71 1.99
CA ALA A 30 15.33 -0.90 2.89
C ALA A 30 16.73 -1.51 3.10
N ILE A 31 16.84 -2.84 3.22
CA ILE A 31 18.13 -3.54 3.32
C ILE A 31 18.96 -3.27 2.07
N ILE A 32 18.41 -3.48 0.88
CA ILE A 32 19.10 -3.23 -0.40
C ILE A 32 19.60 -1.78 -0.48
N LEU A 33 18.73 -0.82 -0.17
CA LEU A 33 19.09 0.60 -0.26
C LEU A 33 20.05 1.05 0.84
N SER A 34 20.14 0.31 1.96
CA SER A 34 21.08 0.62 3.03
C SER A 34 22.55 0.41 2.63
N GLU A 35 22.82 -0.44 1.63
CA GLU A 35 24.15 -0.66 1.06
C GLU A 35 24.71 0.60 0.38
N PHE A 36 23.84 1.52 -0.05
CA PHE A 36 24.24 2.85 -0.57
C PHE A 36 24.40 3.90 0.55
N GLY A 37 24.08 3.52 1.79
CA GLY A 37 24.11 4.38 2.97
C GLY A 37 22.77 4.43 3.69
N ILE A 38 22.83 4.52 5.03
CA ILE A 38 21.65 4.47 5.91
C ILE A 38 20.59 5.55 5.59
N ILE A 39 21.01 6.71 5.07
CA ILE A 39 20.11 7.80 4.70
C ILE A 39 19.12 7.34 3.61
N PHE A 40 19.56 6.54 2.62
CA PHE A 40 18.69 6.04 1.56
C PHE A 40 17.62 5.07 2.10
N ALA A 41 18.00 4.20 3.04
CA ALA A 41 17.05 3.31 3.72
C ALA A 41 16.00 4.09 4.51
N ILE A 42 16.40 5.14 5.25
CA ILE A 42 15.48 6.00 6.00
C ILE A 42 14.50 6.70 5.05
N LEU A 43 15.01 7.33 3.98
CA LEU A 43 14.17 8.01 2.99
C LEU A 43 13.17 7.05 2.34
N TYR A 44 13.60 5.83 2.02
CA TYR A 44 12.73 4.80 1.46
C TYR A 44 11.63 4.35 2.45
N ILE A 45 11.97 4.11 3.72
CA ILE A 45 10.96 3.75 4.72
C ILE A 45 9.95 4.89 4.94
N LEU A 46 10.42 6.14 5.03
CA LEU A 46 9.54 7.31 5.10
C LEU A 46 8.61 7.39 3.88
N TYR A 47 9.13 7.09 2.69
CA TYR A 47 8.35 7.03 1.47
C TYR A 47 7.27 5.94 1.54
N CYS A 48 7.60 4.70 1.93
CA CYS A 48 6.64 3.62 2.11
C CYS A 48 5.54 3.98 3.12
N ILE A 49 5.89 4.60 4.25
CA ILE A 49 4.92 5.07 5.25
C ILE A 49 4.01 6.15 4.65
N ALA A 50 4.58 7.12 3.94
CA ALA A 50 3.81 8.18 3.29
C ALA A 50 2.82 7.62 2.27
N MET A 51 3.21 6.58 1.52
CA MET A 51 2.34 5.88 0.58
C MET A 51 1.18 5.19 1.28
N GLU A 52 1.45 4.47 2.36
CA GLU A 52 0.42 3.80 3.15
C GLU A 52 -0.60 4.78 3.75
N LEU A 53 -0.11 5.91 4.26
CA LEU A 53 -0.97 6.99 4.73
C LEU A 53 -1.77 7.60 3.58
N MET A 54 -1.15 7.82 2.42
CA MET A 54 -1.84 8.38 1.25
C MET A 54 -3.01 7.49 0.81
N ILE A 55 -2.82 6.17 0.79
CA ILE A 55 -3.88 5.21 0.49
C ILE A 55 -5.03 5.36 1.50
N ILE A 56 -4.72 5.48 2.79
CA ILE A 56 -5.75 5.63 3.83
C ILE A 56 -6.52 6.95 3.66
N PHE A 57 -5.81 8.07 3.53
CA PHE A 57 -6.39 9.41 3.48
C PHE A 57 -7.11 9.74 2.16
N ARG A 58 -6.70 9.13 1.04
CA ARG A 58 -7.30 9.39 -0.28
C ARG A 58 -8.30 8.34 -0.69
N SER A 59 -7.95 7.06 -0.51
CA SER A 59 -8.73 5.93 -1.02
C SER A 59 -9.61 5.31 0.07
N CYS A 60 -9.04 4.87 1.19
CA CYS A 60 -9.80 4.12 2.19
C CYS A 60 -10.89 4.95 2.85
N LYS A 61 -10.70 6.26 3.04
CA LYS A 61 -11.75 7.13 3.61
C LYS A 61 -13.07 7.11 2.83
N ASN A 62 -13.00 6.92 1.52
CA ASN A 62 -14.15 6.91 0.61
C ASN A 62 -14.53 5.47 0.18
N CYS A 63 -13.80 4.44 0.63
CA CYS A 63 -14.00 3.07 0.16
C CYS A 63 -15.21 2.40 0.87
N TRP A 64 -15.87 1.46 0.18
CA TRP A 64 -16.94 0.62 0.74
C TRP A 64 -16.53 -0.10 2.04
N TYR A 65 -15.26 -0.54 2.10
CA TYR A 65 -14.73 -1.25 3.26
C TYR A 65 -14.26 -0.35 4.41
N TYR A 66 -14.59 0.95 4.42
CA TYR A 66 -14.29 1.81 5.56
C TYR A 66 -14.93 1.26 6.85
N GLY A 67 -14.09 0.95 7.85
CA GLY A 67 -14.47 0.31 9.11
C GLY A 67 -14.67 -1.21 9.04
N LYS A 68 -14.59 -1.80 7.86
CA LYS A 68 -14.71 -3.24 7.60
C LYS A 68 -13.34 -3.86 7.30
N ILE A 69 -13.25 -5.18 7.37
CA ILE A 69 -12.02 -5.90 7.00
C ILE A 69 -11.98 -6.05 5.48
N CYS A 70 -11.13 -5.26 4.81
CA CYS A 70 -10.82 -5.43 3.38
C CYS A 70 -9.66 -6.42 3.17
N GLY A 71 -9.45 -6.87 1.94
CA GLY A 71 -8.33 -7.76 1.60
C GLY A 71 -6.93 -7.20 1.89
N LEU A 72 -6.79 -5.87 2.03
CA LEU A 72 -5.53 -5.21 2.40
C LEU A 72 -5.44 -4.84 3.90
N GLY A 73 -6.51 -5.07 4.67
CA GLY A 73 -6.61 -4.71 6.10
C GLY A 73 -6.78 -3.20 6.38
N LYS A 74 -6.43 -2.32 5.44
CA LYS A 74 -6.47 -0.85 5.59
C LYS A 74 -7.86 -0.29 5.92
N GLY A 75 -8.93 -0.94 5.43
CA GLY A 75 -10.31 -0.54 5.69
C GLY A 75 -10.64 -0.49 7.18
N LYS A 76 -10.08 -1.41 7.97
CA LYS A 76 -10.28 -1.48 9.42
C LYS A 76 -9.47 -0.44 10.18
N ILE A 77 -8.31 -0.05 9.63
CA ILE A 77 -7.39 0.95 10.20
C ILE A 77 -7.88 2.37 9.89
N ALA A 78 -8.49 2.60 8.73
CA ALA A 78 -8.87 3.93 8.26
C ALA A 78 -9.68 4.78 9.28
N PRO A 79 -10.67 4.23 10.00
CA PRO A 79 -11.42 5.01 11.00
C PRO A 79 -10.58 5.53 12.18
N LEU A 80 -9.40 4.96 12.42
CA LEU A 80 -8.47 5.42 13.46
C LEU A 80 -7.72 6.69 13.03
N LEU A 81 -7.58 6.95 11.72
CA LEU A 81 -6.75 8.02 11.18
C LEU A 81 -7.54 9.11 10.47
N VAL A 82 -8.70 8.78 9.88
CA VAL A 82 -9.47 9.71 9.05
C VAL A 82 -10.95 9.46 9.21
N LYS A 83 -11.77 10.53 9.18
CA LYS A 83 -13.23 10.44 9.16
C LYS A 83 -13.73 9.86 7.83
N LYS A 84 -14.87 9.17 7.88
CA LYS A 84 -15.53 8.61 6.69
C LYS A 84 -15.86 9.72 5.69
N GLY A 85 -15.47 9.50 4.45
CA GLY A 85 -15.79 10.38 3.32
C GLY A 85 -17.01 9.90 2.55
N ASP A 86 -17.10 10.34 1.29
CA ASP A 86 -18.20 10.02 0.39
C ASP A 86 -17.79 8.89 -0.55
N MET A 87 -18.62 7.84 -0.57
CA MET A 87 -18.38 6.64 -1.35
C MET A 87 -18.54 6.84 -2.85
N LYS A 88 -19.39 7.78 -3.27
CA LYS A 88 -19.54 8.11 -4.69
C LYS A 88 -18.21 8.60 -5.27
N LYS A 89 -17.45 9.39 -4.50
CA LYS A 89 -16.10 9.85 -4.89
C LYS A 89 -15.09 8.74 -5.12
N PHE A 90 -15.32 7.54 -4.58
CA PHE A 90 -14.49 6.38 -4.86
C PHE A 90 -14.89 5.70 -6.17
N ALA A 91 -16.19 5.57 -6.43
CA ALA A 91 -16.72 4.97 -7.67
C ALA A 91 -16.47 5.87 -8.89
N ASP A 92 -16.61 7.17 -8.72
CA ASP A 92 -16.47 8.18 -9.79
C ASP A 92 -15.00 8.59 -10.00
N ARG A 93 -14.05 7.92 -9.32
CA ARG A 93 -12.63 8.25 -9.42
C ARG A 93 -12.05 7.67 -10.71
N ASP A 94 -11.55 8.55 -11.56
CA ASP A 94 -10.68 8.13 -12.66
C ASP A 94 -9.34 7.60 -12.13
N ILE A 95 -8.99 6.37 -12.52
CA ILE A 95 -7.69 5.78 -12.24
C ILE A 95 -6.71 6.25 -13.32
N SER A 96 -6.03 7.36 -13.06
CA SER A 96 -4.91 7.83 -13.88
C SER A 96 -3.60 7.09 -13.53
N ILE A 97 -2.75 6.83 -14.53
CA ILE A 97 -1.41 6.27 -14.37
C ILE A 97 -0.59 7.08 -13.35
N ALA A 98 -0.75 8.41 -13.34
CA ALA A 98 -0.06 9.28 -12.39
C ALA A 98 -0.37 8.94 -10.92
N HIS A 99 -1.52 8.32 -10.63
CA HIS A 99 -1.86 7.84 -9.29
C HIS A 99 -1.20 6.51 -8.93
N MET A 100 -0.73 5.74 -9.92
CA MET A 100 -0.10 4.43 -9.72
C MET A 100 1.43 4.52 -9.68
N ILE A 101 2.03 5.55 -10.30
CA ILE A 101 3.48 5.77 -10.27
C ILE A 101 4.05 5.66 -8.85
N PRO A 102 3.47 6.30 -7.83
CA PRO A 102 4.04 6.23 -6.49
C PRO A 102 4.05 4.81 -5.91
N ASP A 103 3.02 4.01 -6.20
CA ASP A 103 2.97 2.60 -5.76
C ASP A 103 4.06 1.77 -6.47
N PHE A 104 4.30 2.01 -7.77
CA PHE A 104 5.36 1.31 -8.50
C PHE A 104 6.76 1.67 -7.99
N LEU A 105 6.99 2.91 -7.57
CA LEU A 105 8.29 3.35 -7.05
C LEU A 105 8.73 2.58 -5.80
N VAL A 106 7.78 2.06 -5.02
CA VAL A 106 8.09 1.19 -3.86
C VAL A 106 8.88 -0.05 -4.30
N VAL A 107 8.64 -0.58 -5.49
CA VAL A 107 9.36 -1.74 -6.02
C VAL A 107 10.52 -1.33 -6.93
N ILE A 108 10.33 -0.29 -7.76
CA ILE A 108 11.34 0.14 -8.74
C ILE A 108 12.61 0.63 -8.06
N LEU A 109 12.51 1.42 -6.98
CA LEU A 109 13.68 1.96 -6.28
C LEU A 109 14.62 0.86 -5.75
N PRO A 110 14.15 -0.10 -4.92
CA PRO A 110 15.02 -1.17 -4.45
C PRO A 110 15.44 -2.14 -5.55
N LEU A 111 14.61 -2.35 -6.59
CA LEU A 111 15.01 -3.18 -7.73
C LEU A 111 16.20 -2.58 -8.47
N LEU A 112 16.16 -1.27 -8.79
CA LEU A 112 17.27 -0.57 -9.43
C LEU A 112 18.51 -0.55 -8.53
N GLY A 113 18.33 -0.29 -7.23
CA GLY A 113 19.41 -0.38 -6.25
C GLY A 113 20.08 -1.76 -6.25
N GLY A 114 19.29 -2.83 -6.23
CA GLY A 114 19.79 -4.20 -6.30
C GLY A 114 20.53 -4.51 -7.60
N ILE A 115 20.02 -4.06 -8.75
CA ILE A 115 20.70 -4.23 -10.04
C ILE A 115 22.05 -3.51 -10.04
N ILE A 116 22.11 -2.28 -9.52
CA ILE A 116 23.36 -1.51 -9.44
C ILE A 116 24.39 -2.24 -8.57
N LEU A 117 23.98 -2.74 -7.39
CA LEU A 117 24.87 -3.50 -6.50
C LEU A 117 25.38 -4.81 -7.11
N LEU A 118 24.63 -5.42 -8.04
CA LEU A 118 25.05 -6.65 -8.72
C LEU A 118 26.09 -6.40 -9.83
N VAL A 119 26.17 -5.17 -10.35
CA VAL A 119 27.05 -4.80 -11.47
C VAL A 119 28.32 -4.10 -10.99
N LEU A 120 28.29 -3.51 -9.80
CA LEU A 120 29.46 -2.93 -9.11
C LEU A 120 30.34 -4.01 -8.48
#